data_AF-A0A4R1G1T7-F1
#
_entry.id   AF-A0A4R1G1T7-F1
#
_cell.length_a   1.000
_cell.length_b   1.000
_cell.length_c   1.000
_cell.angle_alpha   90.00
_cell.angle_beta   90.00
_cell.angle_gamma   90.00
#
_symmetry.space_group_name_H-M   'P 1'
#
loop_
_entity.id
_entity.type
_entity.pdbx_description
1 polymer ?
#
loop_
_entity_poly.entity_id
_entity_poly.type
_entity_poly.pdbx_seq_one_letter_code
_entity_poly.pdbx_strand_id
1 'polypeptide(L)'
;MALDRELAEYWLDMEESDPDPDAEEPPTPEGYTLDTYLLLSIIDGLQGVQAAVIAAAGADPPQVKPMPRPQTAMDIVREERRLSTMNSIVDIFKPVAG
;
A
#
# COMPACT_ATOMS: atom_id res chain seq x y z
N MET A 1 -7.26 -13.35 -13.71
CA MET A 1 -6.85 -12.02 -13.21
C MET A 1 -7.96 -10.97 -13.27
N ALA A 2 -8.73 -10.80 -14.36
CA ALA A 2 -9.86 -9.85 -14.36
C ALA A 2 -10.99 -10.27 -13.39
N LEU A 3 -11.39 -11.54 -13.44
CA LEU A 3 -12.39 -12.10 -12.52
C LEU A 3 -11.94 -12.04 -11.04
N ASP A 4 -10.67 -12.35 -10.77
CA ASP A 4 -10.11 -12.33 -9.40
C ASP A 4 -10.14 -10.92 -8.80
N ARG A 5 -9.92 -9.90 -9.63
CA ARG A 5 -9.99 -8.48 -9.25
C ARG A 5 -11.43 -8.02 -9.01
N GLU A 6 -12.34 -8.30 -9.94
CA GLU A 6 -13.77 -7.97 -9.79
C GLU A 6 -14.35 -8.60 -8.52
N LEU A 7 -13.98 -9.85 -8.26
CA LEU A 7 -14.36 -10.54 -7.03
C LEU A 7 -13.78 -9.84 -5.81
N ALA A 8 -12.49 -9.51 -5.80
CA ALA A 8 -11.85 -8.79 -4.69
C ALA A 8 -12.49 -7.42 -4.42
N GLU A 9 -12.87 -6.67 -5.45
CA GLU A 9 -13.61 -5.41 -5.31
C GLU A 9 -14.97 -5.63 -4.64
N TYR A 10 -15.72 -6.66 -5.07
CA TYR A 10 -17.00 -7.03 -4.45
C TYR A 10 -16.85 -7.41 -2.97
N TRP A 11 -15.85 -8.22 -2.61
CA TRP A 11 -15.61 -8.61 -1.20
C TRP A 11 -15.27 -7.42 -0.32
N LEU A 12 -14.43 -6.49 -0.81
CA LEU A 12 -14.06 -5.29 -0.06
C LEU A 12 -15.26 -4.35 0.14
N ASP A 13 -16.12 -4.20 -0.86
CA ASP A 13 -17.33 -3.38 -0.75
C ASP A 13 -18.34 -3.99 0.25
N MET A 14 -18.41 -5.32 0.30
CA MET A 14 -19.22 -6.03 1.29
C MET A 14 -18.65 -5.85 2.71
N GLU A 15 -17.34 -6.04 2.91
CA GLU A 15 -16.63 -5.85 4.19
C GLU A 15 -16.80 -4.43 4.74
N GLU A 16 -16.77 -3.40 3.87
CA GLU A 16 -16.99 -2.00 4.27
C GLU A 16 -18.44 -1.74 4.72
N SER A 17 -19.41 -2.45 4.13
CA SER A 17 -20.83 -2.29 4.45
C SER A 17 -21.29 -3.06 5.71
N ASP A 18 -20.67 -4.20 6.00
CA ASP A 18 -20.99 -5.06 7.14
C ASP A 18 -19.71 -5.76 7.66
N PRO A 19 -18.95 -5.11 8.56
CA PRO A 19 -17.70 -5.64 9.06
C PRO A 19 -17.95 -6.82 10.01
N ASP A 20 -17.56 -8.02 9.59
CA ASP A 20 -17.59 -9.22 10.44
C ASP A 20 -16.35 -9.25 11.36
N PRO A 21 -16.50 -9.04 12.68
CA PRO A 21 -15.36 -9.03 13.61
C PRO A 21 -14.75 -10.42 13.84
N ASP A 22 -15.46 -11.49 13.47
CA ASP A 22 -15.03 -12.87 13.66
C ASP A 22 -14.49 -13.50 12.35
N ALA A 23 -14.32 -12.72 11.29
CA ALA A 23 -13.76 -13.19 10.03
C ALA A 23 -12.33 -13.73 10.22
N GLU A 24 -12.11 -14.98 9.82
CA GLU A 24 -10.77 -15.60 9.85
C GLU A 24 -9.83 -14.91 8.85
N GLU A 25 -8.63 -14.51 9.30
CA GLU A 25 -7.60 -13.99 8.42
C GLU A 25 -7.11 -15.06 7.44
N PRO A 26 -6.91 -14.71 6.16
CA PRO A 26 -6.40 -15.66 5.17
C PRO A 26 -4.99 -16.13 5.56
N PRO A 27 -4.64 -17.39 5.26
CA PRO A 27 -3.34 -17.94 5.61
C PRO A 27 -2.21 -17.18 4.89
N THR A 28 -1.18 -16.76 5.64
CA THR A 28 0.03 -16.15 5.06
C THR A 28 1.04 -17.23 4.64
N PRO A 29 1.91 -16.95 3.65
CA PRO A 29 2.99 -17.87 3.31
C PRO A 29 3.90 -18.17 4.50
N GLU A 30 4.43 -19.39 4.56
CA GLU A 30 5.33 -19.82 5.63
C GLU A 30 6.54 -18.86 5.76
N GLY A 31 6.79 -18.37 6.98
CA GLY A 31 7.84 -17.37 7.26
C GLY A 31 7.45 -15.91 6.99
N TYR A 32 6.29 -15.66 6.39
CA TYR A 32 5.72 -14.31 6.26
C TYR A 32 4.78 -14.03 7.43
N THR A 33 5.37 -13.69 8.57
CA THR A 33 4.67 -13.28 9.78
C THR A 33 4.52 -11.75 9.83
N LEU A 34 3.69 -11.27 10.76
CA LEU A 34 3.56 -9.84 11.05
C LEU A 34 4.94 -9.19 11.32
N ASP A 35 5.82 -9.85 12.06
CA ASP A 35 7.16 -9.33 12.35
C ASP A 35 7.99 -9.12 11.07
N THR A 36 7.98 -10.09 10.14
CA THR A 36 8.64 -9.97 8.84
C THR A 36 8.03 -8.83 8.03
N TYR A 37 6.70 -8.71 8.02
CA TYR A 37 6.00 -7.59 7.36
C TYR A 37 6.45 -6.23 7.92
N LEU A 38 6.50 -6.09 9.25
CA LEU A 38 6.87 -4.83 9.91
C LEU A 38 8.33 -4.47 9.61
N LEU A 39 9.24 -5.44 9.62
CA LEU A 39 10.64 -5.21 9.26
C LEU A 39 10.79 -4.71 7.82
N LEU A 40 10.07 -5.32 6.87
CA LEU A 40 10.07 -4.84 5.48
C LEU A 40 9.51 -3.41 5.38
N SER A 41 8.46 -3.08 6.14
CA SER A 41 7.89 -1.73 6.19
C SER A 41 8.88 -0.69 6.73
N ILE A 42 9.68 -1.06 7.73
CA ILE A 42 10.75 -0.20 8.25
C ILE A 42 11.82 0.03 7.17
N ILE A 43 12.21 -1.01 6.44
CA ILE A 43 13.20 -0.91 5.36
C ILE A 43 12.69 0.05 4.26
N ASP A 44 11.44 -0.10 3.83
CA ASP A 44 10.84 0.78 2.82
C ASP A 44 10.81 2.24 3.30
N GLY A 45 10.47 2.47 4.58
CA GLY A 45 10.48 3.80 5.19
C GLY A 45 11.88 4.42 5.22
N LEU A 46 12.91 3.65 5.56
CA LEU A 46 14.31 4.10 5.54
C LEU A 46 14.77 4.50 4.14
N GLN A 47 14.40 3.73 3.12
CA GLN A 47 14.69 4.07 1.71
C GLN A 47 14.00 5.37 1.29
N GLY A 48 12.75 5.58 1.71
CA GLY A 48 12.02 6.83 1.49
C GLY A 48 12.69 8.04 2.14
N VAL A 49 13.12 7.91 3.40
CA VAL A 49 13.87 8.97 4.10
C VAL A 49 15.19 9.28 3.38
N GLN A 50 15.92 8.26 2.94
CA GLN A 50 17.16 8.44 2.19
C GLN A 50 16.92 9.22 0.88
N ALA A 51 15.88 8.86 0.14
CA ALA A 51 15.48 9.57 -1.07
C ALA A 51 15.13 11.03 -0.80
N ALA A 52 14.37 11.31 0.28
CA ALA A 52 14.04 12.67 0.67
C ALA A 52 15.29 13.52 1.02
N VAL A 53 16.27 12.92 1.71
CA VAL A 53 17.54 13.60 2.01
C VAL A 53 18.33 13.93 0.73
N ILE A 54 18.38 13.00 -0.23
CA ILE A 54 19.05 13.22 -1.52
C ILE A 54 18.36 14.35 -2.31
N ALA A 55 17.03 14.34 -2.36
CA ALA A 55 16.25 15.39 -3.02
C ALA A 55 16.47 16.77 -2.37
N ALA A 56 16.48 16.82 -1.03
CA ALA A 56 16.73 18.06 -0.29
C ALA A 56 18.14 18.62 -0.53
N ALA A 57 19.11 17.76 -0.84
CA ALA A 57 20.46 18.17 -1.23
C ALA A 57 20.57 18.66 -2.69
N GLY A 58 19.46 18.66 -3.44
CA GLY A 58 19.41 19.10 -4.84
C GLY A 58 19.88 18.05 -5.86
N ALA A 59 20.02 16.79 -5.45
CA ALA A 59 20.33 15.67 -6.32
C ALA A 59 19.05 14.89 -6.70
N ASP A 60 19.13 14.10 -7.77
CA ASP A 60 18.01 13.27 -8.22
C ASP A 60 17.84 12.06 -7.29
N PRO A 61 16.70 11.91 -6.58
CA PRO A 61 16.50 10.82 -5.65
C PRO A 61 16.32 9.47 -6.38
N PRO A 62 16.80 8.35 -5.80
CA PRO A 62 16.54 7.03 -6.35
C PRO A 62 15.04 6.70 -6.31
N GLN A 63 14.57 5.98 -7.32
CA GLN A 63 13.21 5.43 -7.31
C GLN A 63 13.12 4.33 -6.25
N VAL A 64 12.54 4.65 -5.10
CA VAL A 64 12.27 3.69 -4.04
C VAL A 64 11.15 2.76 -4.50
N LYS A 65 11.50 1.49 -4.72
CA LYS A 65 10.53 0.42 -4.98
C LYS A 65 10.38 -0.39 -3.70
N PRO A 66 9.17 -0.46 -3.12
CA PRO A 66 8.94 -1.27 -1.94
C PRO A 66 9.42 -2.70 -2.15
N MET A 67 9.96 -3.31 -1.09
CA MET A 67 10.38 -4.70 -1.12
C MET A 67 9.18 -5.60 -1.48
N PRO A 68 9.37 -6.65 -2.29
CA PRO A 68 8.26 -7.52 -2.72
C PRO A 68 7.63 -8.22 -1.52
N ARG A 69 6.30 -8.21 -1.47
CA ARG A 69 5.49 -8.84 -0.43
C ARG A 69 4.56 -9.88 -1.07
N PRO A 70 4.29 -11.01 -0.41
CA PRO A 70 3.17 -11.83 -0.81
C PRO A 70 1.89 -11.00 -0.64
N GLN A 71 1.11 -10.93 -1.72
CA GLN A 71 -0.11 -10.14 -1.78
C GLN A 71 -1.22 -10.98 -2.38
N THR A 72 -2.39 -10.92 -1.76
CA THR A 72 -3.64 -11.41 -2.33
C THR A 72 -4.22 -10.40 -3.31
N ALA A 73 -5.20 -10.81 -4.12
CA ALA A 73 -5.93 -9.88 -5.00
C ALA A 73 -6.61 -8.75 -4.20
N MET A 74 -7.11 -9.05 -3.00
CA MET A 74 -7.69 -8.07 -2.08
C MET A 74 -6.65 -7.06 -1.60
N ASP A 75 -5.44 -7.51 -1.25
CA ASP A 75 -4.36 -6.61 -0.79
C ASP A 75 -3.98 -5.60 -1.86
N ILE A 76 -3.94 -6.03 -3.13
CA ILE A 76 -3.65 -5.16 -4.27
C ILE A 76 -4.72 -4.08 -4.41
N VAL A 77 -6.00 -4.45 -4.43
CA VAL A 77 -7.12 -3.50 -4.57
C VAL A 77 -7.17 -2.54 -3.38
N ARG A 78 -6.94 -3.04 -2.16
CA ARG A 78 -6.92 -2.24 -0.93
C ARG A 78 -5.80 -1.20 -0.97
N GLU A 79 -4.60 -1.58 -1.43
CA GLU A 79 -3.47 -0.65 -1.59
C GLU A 79 -3.73 0.38 -2.69
N GLU A 80 -4.30 -0.01 -3.83
CA GLU A 80 -4.68 0.92 -4.90
C GLU A 80 -5.69 1.97 -4.40
N ARG A 81 -6.72 1.55 -3.65
CA ARG A 81 -7.68 2.46 -3.00
C ARG A 81 -6.96 3.41 -2.05
N ARG A 82 -6.05 2.91 -1.21
CA ARG A 82 -5.26 3.71 -0.26
C ARG A 82 -4.40 4.76 -0.96
N LEU A 83 -3.70 4.37 -2.03
CA LEU A 83 -2.86 5.27 -2.82
C LEU A 83 -3.70 6.34 -3.54
N SER A 84 -4.85 5.96 -4.11
CA SER A 84 -5.79 6.89 -4.72
C SER A 84 -6.27 7.95 -3.72
N THR A 85 -6.66 7.52 -2.51
CA THR A 85 -7.04 8.43 -1.42
C THR A 85 -5.89 9.35 -1.04
N MET A 86 -4.68 8.82 -0.88
CA MET A 86 -3.51 9.63 -0.51
C MET A 86 -3.16 10.66 -1.58
N ASN A 87 -3.24 10.29 -2.87
CA ASN A 87 -3.06 11.22 -3.98
C ASN A 87 -4.12 12.32 -3.98
N SER A 88 -5.39 11.98 -3.72
CA SER A 88 -6.47 12.98 -3.62
C SER A 88 -6.21 14.00 -2.51
N ILE A 89 -5.64 13.56 -1.37
CA ILE A 89 -5.26 14.45 -0.28
C ILE A 89 -4.12 15.38 -0.74
N VAL A 90 -3.09 14.84 -1.39
CA VAL A 90 -1.98 15.65 -1.92
C VAL A 90 -2.50 16.69 -2.92
N ASP A 91 -3.45 16.31 -3.78
CA ASP A 91 -4.03 17.21 -4.79
C ASP A 91 -4.78 18.40 -4.16
N ILE A 92 -5.40 18.23 -2.99
CA ILE A 92 -6.01 19.35 -2.23
C ILE A 92 -4.96 20.40 -1.83
N PHE A 93 -3.74 19.96 -1.52
CA PHE A 93 -2.66 20.83 -1.06
C PHE A 93 -1.73 21.29 -2.19
N LYS A 94 -1.89 20.79 -3.42
CA LYS A 94 -1.16 21.31 -4.58
C LYS A 94 -1.70 22.73 -4.88
N PRO A 95 -0.83 23.75 -4.96
CA PRO A 95 -1.27 25.07 -5.34
C PRO A 95 -1.84 25.03 -6.76
N VAL A 96 -3.00 25.66 -6.97
CA VAL A 96 -3.53 25.91 -8.32
C VAL A 96 -2.48 26.74 -9.05
N ALA A 97 -1.73 26.12 -9.96
CA ALA A 97 -0.87 26.84 -10.87
C ALA A 97 -1.78 27.72 -11.74
N GLY A 98 -1.71 29.04 -11.51
CA GLY A 98 -2.30 30.04 -12.40
C GLY A 98 -1.60 30.09 -13.75
#